data_AF-A0A1E5FM52-F1
#
_entry.id   AF-A0A1E5FM52-F1
#
_cell.length_a   1.000
_cell.length_b   1.000
_cell.length_c   1.000
_cell.angle_alpha   90.00
_cell.angle_beta   90.00
_cell.angle_gamma   90.00
#
_symmetry.space_group_name_H-M   'P 1'
#
loop_
_entity.id
_entity.type
_entity.pdbx_description
1 polymer ?
#
loop_
_entity_poly.entity_id
_entity_poly.type
_entity_poly.pdbx_seq_one_letter_code
_entity_poly.pdbx_strand_id
1 'polypeptide(L)'
;MTQLMVTVTLAGGQKIDCDVSKHHYRNNKQIALQLCTADTKRNEASDSFPGEPMGTPTVCLPNNHFNENETAIKDCDEYAGFLGALEQAGVVRRTTRTIHGPYVSYHVVEVLI
;
A
#
# COMPACT_ATOMS: atom_id res chain seq x y z
N MET A 1 -15.48 -13.20 3.79
CA MET A 1 -14.22 -12.48 4.09
C MET A 1 -14.50 -11.03 3.78
N THR A 2 -14.37 -10.13 4.74
CA THR A 2 -14.58 -8.70 4.52
C THR A 2 -13.36 -8.18 3.78
N GLN A 3 -13.50 -7.87 2.49
CA GLN A 3 -12.43 -7.28 1.69
C GLN A 3 -12.18 -5.86 2.24
N LEU A 4 -10.98 -5.59 2.73
CA LEU A 4 -10.64 -4.25 3.21
C LEU A 4 -10.41 -3.34 2.01
N MET A 5 -11.23 -2.30 1.93
CA MET A 5 -11.22 -1.31 0.87
C MET A 5 -10.49 -0.04 1.33
N VAL A 6 -9.60 0.46 0.50
CA VAL A 6 -8.83 1.70 0.73
C VAL A 6 -9.20 2.71 -0.35
N THR A 7 -9.55 3.93 0.02
CA THR A 7 -9.68 5.01 -0.97
C THR A 7 -8.36 5.76 -1.08
N VAL A 8 -7.71 5.68 -2.24
CA VAL A 8 -6.49 6.46 -2.55
C VAL A 8 -6.84 7.70 -3.36
N THR A 9 -6.02 8.75 -3.26
CA THR A 9 -6.15 9.97 -4.07
C THR A 9 -4.96 10.06 -5.01
N LEU A 10 -5.22 10.11 -6.32
CA LEU A 10 -4.21 10.22 -7.36
C LEU A 10 -3.75 11.68 -7.55
N ALA A 11 -2.64 11.90 -8.26
CA ALA A 11 -2.06 13.23 -8.49
C ALA A 11 -3.02 14.25 -9.13
N GLY A 12 -4.05 13.78 -9.85
CA GLY A 12 -5.12 14.63 -10.41
C GLY A 12 -6.29 14.94 -9.46
N GLY A 13 -6.21 14.53 -8.19
CA GLY A 13 -7.29 14.65 -7.20
C GLY A 13 -8.40 13.60 -7.33
N GLN A 14 -8.31 12.72 -8.33
CA GLN A 14 -9.22 11.59 -8.51
C GLN A 14 -9.09 10.61 -7.33
N LYS A 15 -10.24 10.16 -6.81
CA LYS A 15 -10.31 9.17 -5.74
C LYS A 15 -10.69 7.81 -6.30
N ILE A 16 -9.88 6.80 -6.02
CA ILE A 16 -10.10 5.41 -6.45
C ILE A 16 -10.24 4.53 -5.22
N ASP A 17 -11.27 3.69 -5.21
CA ASP A 17 -11.42 2.64 -4.20
C ASP A 17 -10.62 1.41 -4.62
N CYS A 18 -9.80 0.90 -3.72
CA CYS A 18 -8.89 -0.20 -3.98
C CYS A 18 -9.14 -1.35 -3.01
N ASP A 19 -9.15 -2.57 -3.53
CA ASP A 19 -9.00 -3.77 -2.75
C ASP A 19 -7.52 -4.00 -2.43
N VAL A 20 -7.24 -4.41 -1.19
CA VAL A 20 -5.87 -4.72 -0.76
C VAL A 20 -5.67 -6.22 -0.67
N SER A 21 -4.65 -6.73 -1.37
CA SER A 21 -4.17 -8.10 -1.24
C SER A 21 -2.80 -8.14 -0.57
N LYS A 22 -2.64 -9.14 0.29
CA LYS A 22 -1.40 -9.41 1.04
C LYS A 22 -0.60 -10.51 0.35
N HIS A 23 0.64 -10.19 0.02
CA HIS A 23 1.63 -11.11 -0.54
C HIS A 23 2.92 -11.04 0.28
N HIS A 24 3.93 -11.84 -0.08
CA HIS A 24 5.24 -11.81 0.57
C HIS A 24 6.36 -11.69 -0.47
N TYR A 25 7.35 -10.85 -0.18
CA TYR A 25 8.61 -10.87 -0.93
C TYR A 25 9.39 -12.15 -0.61
N ARG A 26 10.18 -12.65 -1.56
CA ARG A 26 10.78 -13.99 -1.47
C ARG A 26 11.92 -14.13 -0.43
N ASN A 27 12.64 -13.05 -0.16
CA ASN A 27 13.96 -13.14 0.47
C ASN A 27 13.97 -12.88 1.99
N ASN A 28 12.88 -12.33 2.52
CA ASN A 28 12.74 -12.02 3.95
C ASN A 28 11.25 -12.10 4.33
N LYS A 29 10.92 -11.80 5.59
CA LYS A 29 9.54 -11.81 6.10
C LYS A 29 8.71 -10.60 5.64
N GLN A 30 9.21 -9.80 4.69
CA GLN A 30 8.56 -8.56 4.29
C GLN A 30 7.27 -8.82 3.51
N ILE A 31 6.19 -8.19 3.96
CA ILE A 31 4.89 -8.24 3.28
C ILE A 31 4.88 -7.29 2.07
N ALA A 32 4.32 -7.74 0.96
CA ALA A 32 3.95 -6.89 -0.17
C ALA A 32 2.45 -6.60 -0.12
N LEU A 33 2.07 -5.32 -0.20
CA LEU A 33 0.66 -4.92 -0.29
C LEU A 33 0.38 -4.52 -1.72
N GLN A 34 -0.49 -5.28 -2.40
CA GLN A 34 -0.93 -4.96 -3.76
C GLN A 34 -2.33 -4.35 -3.71
N LEU A 35 -2.51 -3.28 -4.46
CA LEU A 35 -3.79 -2.58 -4.60
C LEU A 35 -4.32 -2.82 -6.02
N CYS A 36 -5.59 -3.21 -6.11
CA CYS A 36 -6.33 -3.29 -7.36
C CYS A 36 -7.63 -2.50 -7.24
N THR A 37 -8.14 -1.94 -8.33
CA THR A 37 -9.42 -1.22 -8.37
C THR A 37 -10.54 -2.12 -7.84
N ALA A 38 -11.27 -1.64 -6.84
CA ALA A 38 -12.40 -2.34 -6.26
C ALA A 38 -13.66 -2.23 -7.15
N ASP A 39 -14.58 -3.17 -7.00
CA ASP A 39 -15.90 -3.12 -7.64
C ASP A 39 -16.85 -2.19 -6.87
N THR A 40 -16.79 -0.88 -7.18
CA THR A 40 -17.63 0.14 -6.56
C THR A 40 -18.28 1.07 -7.59
N LYS A 41 -19.46 1.61 -7.25
CA LYS A 41 -20.15 2.61 -8.06
C LYS A 41 -19.32 3.88 -8.32
N ARG A 42 -18.38 4.21 -7.41
CA ARG A 42 -17.49 5.37 -7.58
C ARG A 42 -16.50 5.11 -8.71
N ASN A 43 -15.87 3.94 -8.69
CA ASN A 43 -14.91 3.54 -9.70
C ASN A 43 -15.57 3.37 -11.07
N GLU A 44 -16.78 2.79 -11.10
CA GLU A 44 -17.60 2.71 -12.33
C GLU A 44 -17.87 4.10 -12.92
N ALA A 45 -18.26 5.07 -12.08
CA ALA A 45 -18.50 6.45 -12.53
C ALA A 45 -17.24 7.21 -12.99
N SER A 46 -16.05 6.67 -12.70
CA SER A 46 -14.76 7.23 -13.12
C SER A 46 -14.04 6.38 -14.17
N ASP A 47 -14.78 5.54 -14.90
CA ASP A 47 -14.27 4.63 -15.94
C ASP A 47 -13.09 3.77 -15.47
N SER A 48 -13.09 3.37 -14.19
CA SER A 48 -12.06 2.51 -13.59
C SER A 48 -12.60 1.09 -13.45
N PHE A 49 -11.91 0.12 -14.05
CA PHE A 49 -12.44 -1.24 -14.17
C PHE A 49 -12.03 -2.10 -12.96
N PRO A 50 -12.96 -2.89 -12.38
CA PRO A 50 -12.63 -3.77 -11.27
C PRO A 50 -11.48 -4.73 -11.58
N GLY A 51 -10.56 -4.87 -10.63
CA GLY A 51 -9.38 -5.72 -10.76
C GLY A 51 -8.19 -5.09 -11.49
N GLU A 52 -8.31 -3.86 -12.01
CA GLU A 52 -7.18 -3.16 -12.61
C GLU A 52 -6.07 -2.92 -11.57
N PRO A 53 -4.79 -3.18 -11.92
CA PRO A 53 -3.70 -3.02 -10.97
C PRO A 53 -3.43 -1.53 -10.72
N MET A 54 -3.59 -1.10 -9.46
CA MET A 54 -3.29 0.27 -9.02
C MET A 54 -1.85 0.42 -8.55
N GLY A 55 -1.25 -0.66 -8.06
CA GLY A 55 0.18 -0.72 -7.76
C GLY A 55 0.51 -1.48 -6.49
N THR A 56 1.76 -1.34 -6.07
CA THR A 56 2.31 -1.97 -4.87
C THR A 56 3.10 -0.90 -4.11
N PRO A 57 2.47 -0.18 -3.16
CA PRO A 57 3.12 0.91 -2.43
C PRO A 57 4.20 0.41 -1.45
N THR A 58 4.46 -0.89 -1.37
CA THR A 58 5.60 -1.45 -0.63
C THR A 58 6.85 -1.50 -1.51
N VAL A 59 8.03 -1.29 -0.90
CA VAL A 59 9.32 -1.42 -1.60
C VAL A 59 10.03 -2.71 -1.20
N CYS A 60 10.52 -3.51 -2.16
CA CYS A 60 11.28 -4.73 -1.84
C CYS A 60 12.66 -4.38 -1.27
N LEU A 61 12.92 -4.72 0.00
CA LEU A 61 14.19 -4.46 0.68
C LEU A 61 14.81 -5.78 1.17
N PRO A 62 15.40 -6.59 0.27
CA PRO A 62 15.76 -7.97 0.56
C PRO A 62 16.83 -8.14 1.63
N ASN A 63 17.69 -7.14 1.82
CA ASN A 63 18.79 -7.18 2.79
C ASN A 63 18.40 -6.60 4.16
N ASN A 64 17.16 -6.13 4.32
CA ASN A 64 16.67 -5.55 5.56
C ASN A 64 15.85 -6.58 6.36
N HIS A 65 15.94 -6.48 7.68
CA HIS A 65 15.17 -7.31 8.60
C HIS A 65 13.77 -6.73 8.84
N PHE A 66 12.77 -7.59 8.69
CA PHE A 66 11.35 -7.32 8.97
C PHE A 66 10.79 -8.39 9.91
N ASN A 67 9.91 -7.97 10.81
CA ASN A 67 9.05 -8.87 11.58
C ASN A 67 7.93 -9.44 10.70
N GLU A 68 7.21 -10.44 11.20
CA GLU A 68 6.19 -11.19 10.44
C GLU A 68 5.02 -10.34 9.92
N ASN A 69 4.73 -9.22 10.58
CA ASN A 69 3.67 -8.29 10.18
C ASN A 69 4.23 -6.93 9.78
N GLU A 70 5.47 -6.86 9.29
CA GLU A 70 6.07 -5.58 8.90
C GLU A 70 6.32 -5.47 7.39
N THR A 71 6.26 -4.23 6.92
CA THR A 71 6.75 -3.86 5.61
C THR A 71 7.26 -2.41 5.59
N ALA A 72 7.79 -1.98 4.46
CA ALA A 72 8.24 -0.62 4.21
C ALA A 72 7.42 -0.02 3.07
N ILE A 73 6.84 1.15 3.32
CA ILE A 73 5.99 1.86 2.35
C ILE A 73 6.82 2.95 1.65
N LYS A 74 6.72 2.99 0.32
CA LYS A 74 7.15 4.12 -0.52
C LYS A 74 5.99 5.12 -0.56
N ASP A 75 6.14 6.22 0.18
CA ASP A 75 5.14 7.31 0.26
C ASP A 75 5.66 8.56 -0.46
N CYS A 76 6.14 8.39 -1.69
CA CYS A 76 6.66 9.46 -2.54
C CYS A 76 6.34 9.18 -4.01
N ASP A 77 6.55 10.18 -4.86
CA ASP A 77 6.32 10.12 -6.31
C ASP A 77 4.91 9.62 -6.64
N GLU A 78 4.78 8.54 -7.42
CA GLU A 78 3.52 7.94 -7.83
C GLU A 78 2.67 7.41 -6.66
N TYR A 79 3.29 7.18 -5.50
CA TYR A 79 2.63 6.67 -4.29
C TYR A 79 2.49 7.73 -3.19
N ALA A 80 2.74 9.01 -3.48
CA ALA A 80 2.57 10.07 -2.51
C ALA A 80 1.13 10.07 -1.93
N GLY A 81 1.00 9.96 -0.61
CA GLY A 81 -0.28 9.95 0.11
C GLY A 81 -0.88 8.56 0.35
N PHE A 82 -0.27 7.49 -0.20
CA PHE A 82 -0.77 6.13 -0.03
C PHE A 82 -0.63 5.66 1.42
N LEU A 83 0.43 6.06 2.13
CA LEU A 83 0.60 5.67 3.53
C LEU A 83 -0.55 6.20 4.40
N GLY A 84 -0.93 7.47 4.20
CA GLY A 84 -2.06 8.06 4.91
C GLY A 84 -3.38 7.36 4.59
N ALA A 85 -3.63 7.02 3.33
CA ALA A 85 -4.82 6.29 2.92
C ALA A 85 -4.90 4.88 3.56
N LEU A 86 -3.77 4.15 3.57
CA LEU A 86 -3.69 2.82 4.17
C LEU A 86 -3.89 2.85 5.69
N GLU A 87 -3.37 3.85 6.38
CA GLU A 87 -3.60 4.03 7.82
C GLU A 87 -5.05 4.38 8.13
N GLN A 88 -5.65 5.31 7.37
CA GLN A 88 -7.05 5.71 7.55
C GLN A 88 -8.00 4.52 7.35
N ALA A 89 -7.68 3.61 6.44
CA ALA A 89 -8.42 2.39 6.20
C ALA A 89 -8.11 1.26 7.22
N GLY A 90 -7.18 1.47 8.16
CA GLY A 90 -6.80 0.47 9.15
C GLY A 90 -6.03 -0.72 8.57
N VAL A 91 -5.40 -0.56 7.39
CA VAL A 91 -4.60 -1.61 6.75
C VAL A 91 -3.20 -1.68 7.34
N VAL A 92 -2.64 -0.52 7.70
CA VAL A 92 -1.30 -0.41 8.29
C VAL A 92 -1.28 0.55 9.47
N ARG A 93 -0.21 0.46 10.27
CA ARG A 93 0.13 1.42 11.33
C ARG A 93 1.61 1.77 11.25
N ARG A 94 1.96 3.07 11.25
CA ARG A 94 3.37 3.48 11.34
C ARG A 94 4.04 2.93 12.61
N THR A 95 5.25 2.41 12.44
CA THR A 95 6.15 2.13 13.56
C THR A 95 7.08 3.31 13.82
N THR A 96 7.94 3.20 14.82
CA THR A 96 9.03 4.18 15.06
C THR A 96 10.22 3.99 14.13
N ARG A 97 10.23 2.93 13.31
CA ARG A 97 11.37 2.57 12.44
C ARG A 97 11.25 3.22 11.07
N THR A 98 12.39 3.66 10.56
CA THR A 98 12.56 4.16 9.19
C THR A 98 13.79 3.48 8.59
N ILE A 99 13.71 3.08 7.32
CA ILE A 99 14.86 2.55 6.57
C ILE A 99 15.29 3.62 5.59
N HIS A 100 16.56 4.04 5.69
CA HIS A 100 17.14 5.02 4.77
C HIS A 100 17.75 4.30 3.57
N GLY A 101 17.16 4.51 2.40
CA GLY A 101 17.76 4.13 1.13
C GLY A 101 18.72 5.21 0.62
N PRO A 102 19.39 4.97 -0.52
CA PRO A 102 20.33 5.94 -1.10
C PRO A 102 19.70 7.27 -1.53
N TYR A 103 18.40 7.26 -1.85
CA TYR A 103 17.70 8.43 -2.43
C TYR A 103 16.46 8.85 -1.64
N VAL A 104 15.80 7.90 -0.97
CA VAL A 104 14.56 8.15 -0.23
C VAL A 104 14.56 7.32 1.05
N SER A 105 13.78 7.78 2.04
CA SER A 105 13.56 7.07 3.29
C SER A 105 12.18 6.40 3.27
N TYR A 106 12.10 5.18 3.79
CA TYR A 106 10.88 4.39 3.81
C TYR A 106 10.40 4.20 5.24
N HIS A 107 9.13 4.52 5.49
CA HIS A 107 8.51 4.25 6.78
C HIS A 107 8.27 2.75 6.91
N VAL A 108 8.77 2.16 8.00
CA VAL A 108 8.41 0.79 8.36
C VAL A 108 7.06 0.84 9.06
N VAL A 109 6.14 0.00 8.60
CA VAL A 109 4.77 -0.09 9.10
C VAL A 109 4.48 -1.51 9.53
N GLU A 110 3.57 -1.63 10.50
CA GLU A 110 2.91 -2.89 10.83
C GLU A 110 1.67 -3.06 9.94
N VAL A 111 1.48 -4.25 9.38
CA VAL A 111 0.33 -4.65 8.57
C VAL A 111 -0.71 -5.29 9.48
N LEU A 112 -1.94 -4.78 9.44
CA LEU A 112 -3.02 -5.14 10.37
C LEU A 112 -4.03 -6.16 9.80
N ILE A 113 -3.81 -6.60 8.56
CA ILE A 113 -4.71 -7.48 7.79
C ILE A 113 -4.08 -8.83 7.44
#